data_AF-A0A354X6B5-F1
#
_entry.id   AF-A0A354X6B5-F1
#
_cell.length_a   1.000
_cell.length_b   1.000
_cell.length_c   1.000
_cell.angle_alpha   90.00
_cell.angle_beta   90.00
_cell.angle_gamma   90.00
#
_symmetry.space_group_name_H-M   'P 1'
#
loop_
_entity.id
_entity.type
_entity.pdbx_description
1 polymer ?
#
loop_
_entity_poly.entity_id
_entity_poly.type
_entity_poly.pdbx_seq_one_letter_code
_entity_poly.pdbx_strand_id
1 'polypeptide(L)' 'MNFLTNEKLTIVGAAGMIGSNMAQTAAMMHLTSDICLYDPFAKGLEGVYEEMRHCG' A
#
# COMPACT_ATOMS: atom_id res chain seq x y z
N MET A 1 -17.33 -8.50 -3.28
CA MET A 1 -17.17 -7.54 -2.17
C MET A 1 -16.69 -6.25 -2.79
N ASN A 2 -17.42 -5.14 -2.61
CA ASN A 2 -17.10 -3.87 -3.27
C ASN A 2 -16.07 -3.09 -2.45
N PHE A 3 -15.11 -2.47 -3.13
CA PHE A 3 -14.25 -1.44 -2.54
C PHE A 3 -15.06 -0.19 -2.20
N LEU A 4 -14.58 0.64 -1.25
CA LEU A 4 -15.25 1.89 -0.87
C LEU A 4 -15.27 2.91 -2.02
N THR A 5 -14.19 3.01 -2.78
CA THR A 5 -14.06 3.88 -3.95
C THR A 5 -13.17 3.23 -5.02
N ASN A 6 -13.28 3.73 -6.26
CA ASN A 6 -12.36 3.40 -7.35
C ASN A 6 -11.29 4.50 -7.55
N GLU A 7 -11.30 5.53 -6.71
CA GLU A 7 -10.27 6.56 -6.74
C GLU A 7 -8.94 6.01 -6.20
N LYS A 8 -7.84 6.53 -6.76
CA LYS A 8 -6.49 6.14 -6.39
C LYS A 8 -6.11 6.66 -5.00
N LEU A 9 -5.58 5.78 -4.15
CA LEU A 9 -4.99 6.14 -2.86
C LEU A 9 -3.47 6.12 -2.95
N THR A 10 -2.80 7.22 -2.60
CA THR A 10 -1.33 7.28 -2.54
C THR A 10 -0.83 7.42 -1.12
N ILE A 11 0.07 6.53 -0.70
CA ILE A 11 0.73 6.58 0.61
C ILE A 11 2.17 7.06 0.41
N VAL A 12 2.48 8.24 0.97
CA VAL A 12 3.82 8.85 0.97
C VAL A 12 4.56 8.43 2.24
N GLY A 13 5.81 7.99 2.13
CA GLY A 13 6.58 7.42 3.25
C GLY A 13 6.34 5.92 3.44
N ALA A 14 6.00 5.22 2.35
CA ALA A 14 5.56 3.83 2.39
C ALA A 14 6.66 2.80 2.72
N ALA A 15 7.94 3.16 2.62
CA ALA A 15 9.03 2.25 2.97
C ALA A 15 9.30 2.18 4.49
N GLY A 16 8.70 3.07 5.28
CA GLY A 16 8.81 3.06 6.75
C GLY A 16 7.80 2.12 7.42
N MET A 17 8.04 1.78 8.68
CA MET A 17 7.19 0.87 9.47
C MET A 17 5.71 1.27 9.53
N ILE A 18 5.43 2.58 9.57
CA ILE A 18 4.06 3.09 9.60
C ILE A 18 3.43 2.99 8.22
N GLY A 19 4.14 3.44 7.18
CA GLY A 19 3.62 3.47 5.80
C GLY A 19 3.35 2.07 5.25
N SER A 20 4.20 1.09 5.57
CA SER A 20 4.00 -0.30 5.16
C SER A 20 2.76 -0.92 5.84
N ASN A 21 2.56 -0.66 7.13
CA ASN A 21 1.37 -1.12 7.84
C ASN A 21 0.09 -0.41 7.35
N MET A 22 0.18 0.88 6.97
CA MET A 22 -0.93 1.59 6.32
C MET A 22 -1.29 0.96 4.97
N ALA A 23 -0.32 0.55 4.15
CA ALA A 23 -0.57 -0.13 2.88
C ALA A 23 -1.32 -1.45 3.10
N GLN A 24 -0.85 -2.27 4.04
CA GLN A 24 -1.52 -3.53 4.40
C GLN A 24 -2.94 -3.28 4.92
N THR A 25 -3.10 -2.30 5.81
CA THR A 25 -4.40 -1.97 6.40
C THR A 25 -5.38 -1.46 5.34
N ALA A 26 -4.94 -0.59 4.43
CA ALA A 26 -5.77 -0.07 3.35
C ALA A 26 -6.25 -1.19 2.41
N ALA A 27 -5.38 -2.16 2.11
CA ALA A 27 -5.74 -3.34 1.34
C ALA A 27 -6.78 -4.21 2.09
N MET A 28 -6.53 -4.53 3.36
CA MET A 28 -7.44 -5.33 4.20
C MET A 28 -8.80 -4.66 4.43
N MET A 29 -8.84 -3.32 4.48
CA MET A 29 -10.07 -2.55 4.62
C MET A 29 -10.85 -2.40 3.30
N HIS A 30 -10.29 -2.86 2.17
CA HIS A 30 -10.89 -2.71 0.84
C HIS A 30 -11.27 -1.24 0.53
N LEU A 31 -10.38 -0.29 0.85
CA LEU A 31 -10.65 1.13 0.59
C LEU A 31 -10.71 1.43 -0.92
N THR A 32 -9.69 0.98 -1.65
CA THR A 32 -9.59 1.05 -3.12
C THR A 32 -8.69 -0.07 -3.60
N SER A 33 -8.88 -0.52 -4.84
CA SER A 33 -7.97 -1.46 -5.50
C SER A 33 -6.76 -0.76 -6.16
N ASP A 34 -6.77 0.56 -6.29
CA ASP A 34 -5.68 1.36 -6.86
C ASP A 34 -4.87 2.04 -5.74
N ILE A 35 -4.00 1.26 -5.09
CA ILE A 35 -3.09 1.73 -4.05
C ILE A 35 -1.71 1.99 -4.69
N CYS A 36 -1.19 3.20 -4.50
CA CYS A 36 0.15 3.59 -4.91
C CYS A 36 1.02 3.90 -3.70
N LEU A 37 2.22 3.35 -3.69
CA LEU A 37 3.21 3.55 -2.64
C LEU A 37 4.31 4.46 -3.17
N TYR A 38 4.64 5.51 -2.42
CA TYR A 38 5.72 6.44 -2.73
C TYR A 38 6.68 6.54 -1.55
N ASP A 39 7.97 6.46 -1.83
CA ASP A 39 9.04 6.71 -0.87
C ASP A 39 10.34 7.05 -1.63
N PRO A 40 11.20 7.96 -1.13
CA PRO A 40 12.53 8.18 -1.70
C PRO A 40 13.45 6.94 -1.59
N PHE A 41 13.19 6.03 -0.63
CA PHE A 41 14.00 4.83 -0.43
C PHE A 41 13.51 3.65 -1.29
N ALA A 42 13.90 3.64 -2.56
CA ALA A 42 13.44 2.67 -3.56
C ALA A 42 13.58 1.20 -3.14
N LYS A 43 14.71 0.79 -2.55
CA LYS A 43 14.95 -0.60 -2.15
C LYS A 43 14.03 -1.04 -1.00
N GLY A 44 13.76 -0.15 -0.04
CA GLY A 44 12.80 -0.44 1.03
C GLY A 44 11.37 -0.50 0.50
N LEU A 45 11.02 0.41 -0.41
CA LEU A 45 9.72 0.45 -1.06
C LEU A 45 9.43 -0.81 -1.87
N GLU A 46 10.41 -1.31 -2.62
CA GLU A 46 10.32 -2.57 -3.35
C GLU A 46 10.05 -3.75 -2.41
N GLY A 47 10.72 -3.81 -1.25
CA GLY A 47 10.46 -4.83 -0.23
C GLY A 47 9.02 -4.79 0.28
N VAL A 48 8.50 -3.60 0.61
CA VAL A 48 7.11 -3.42 1.05
C VAL A 48 6.13 -3.82 -0.05
N TYR A 49 6.40 -3.44 -1.30
CA TYR A 49 5.57 -3.83 -2.44
C TYR A 49 5.51 -5.35 -2.63
N GLU A 50 6.64 -6.06 -2.51
CA GLU A 50 6.65 -7.52 -2.59
C GLU A 50 5.92 -8.18 -1.40
N GLU A 51 6.03 -7.63 -0.19
CA GLU A 51 5.21 -8.12 0.95
C GLU A 51 3.71 -8.00 0.64
N MET A 52 3.24 -6.85 0.14
CA MET A 52 1.82 -6.68 -0.20
C MET A 52 1.36 -7.65 -1.30
N ARG A 53 2.18 -7.92 -2.31
CA ARG A 53 1.83 -8.86 -3.40
C ARG A 53 1.70 -10.31 -2.95
N HIS A 54 2.38 -10.69 -1.87
CA HIS A 54 2.31 -12.03 -1.32
C HIS A 54 1.14 -12.23 -0.35
N CYS A 55 0.38 -11.18 -0.02
CA CYS A 55 -0.77 -11.27 0.89
C CYS A 55 -2.07 -11.81 0.25
N GLY A 56 -2.10 -11.99 -1.09
CA GLY A 56 -3.28 -12.47 -1.83
C GLY A 56 -4.37 -11.41 -1.98
#